data_AF-A0A1H1C6A1-F1
#
_entry.id   AF-A0A1H1C6A1-F1
#
_cell.length_a   1.000
_cell.length_b   1.000
_cell.length_c   1.000
_cell.angle_alpha   90.00
_cell.angle_beta   90.00
_cell.angle_gamma   90.00
#
_symmetry.space_group_name_H-M   'P 1'
#
loop_
_entity.id
_entity.type
_entity.pdbx_description
1 polymer ?
#
loop_
_entity_poly.entity_id
_entity_poly.type
_entity_poly.pdbx_seq_one_letter_code
_entity_poly.pdbx_strand_id
1 'polypeptide(L)'
;MHKTKVIFALTIVAAIAIIYTFATDIRGVRTTLFGAQTDSPLNTESSVSAGEDRQSGSTDNGLSSSAAKTKASENVAPATSSAHSTPTERPRPVESLLVSPGGLKTGYINAIIGVDEFDRVLDRLRTESYTDPDATQISKLYEEILRSSLKSSDTGVSLNKLACGLTVCAASFNGSPMDEGRFTTMLLGAGSERGVGIYSAIVRAFPPPTPNDPATYRVFFSTDRNNNTITVD
;
A
#
# COMPACT_ATOMS: atom_id res chain seq x y z
N MET A 1 10.50 46.58 28.71
CA MET A 1 9.52 45.67 28.07
C MET A 1 9.38 45.93 26.55
N HIS A 2 10.49 46.06 25.80
CA HIS A 2 10.45 46.32 24.35
C HIS A 2 11.10 45.23 23.48
N LYS A 3 12.01 44.41 24.03
CA LYS A 3 12.70 43.36 23.25
C LYS A 3 11.80 42.16 22.92
N THR A 4 10.81 41.84 23.74
CA THR A 4 9.96 40.65 23.56
C THR A 4 8.96 40.79 22.41
N LYS A 5 8.54 42.02 22.08
CA LYS A 5 7.58 42.27 20.98
C LYS A 5 8.22 42.13 19.60
N VAL A 6 9.53 42.41 19.49
CA VAL A 6 10.26 42.34 18.20
C VAL A 6 10.48 40.89 17.77
N ILE A 7 10.73 39.98 18.72
CA ILE A 7 10.94 38.56 18.43
C ILE A 7 9.64 37.91 17.94
N PHE A 8 8.49 38.27 18.51
CA PHE A 8 7.20 37.72 18.12
C PHE A 8 6.74 38.20 16.73
N ALA A 9 7.11 39.43 16.34
CA ALA A 9 6.81 39.94 15.00
C ALA A 9 7.65 39.23 13.92
N LEU A 10 8.92 38.90 14.21
CA LEU A 10 9.83 38.25 13.27
C LEU A 10 9.44 36.79 12.98
N THR A 11 8.94 36.04 13.96
CA THR A 11 8.48 34.66 13.75
C THR A 11 7.19 34.58 12.93
N ILE A 12 6.27 35.54 13.07
CA ILE A 12 5.03 35.58 12.28
C ILE A 12 5.33 35.87 10.82
N VAL A 13 6.26 36.80 10.53
CA VAL A 13 6.64 37.12 9.15
C VAL A 13 7.33 35.93 8.46
N ALA A 14 8.17 35.18 9.18
CA ALA A 14 8.80 33.97 8.65
C ALA A 14 7.80 32.85 8.35
N ALA A 15 6.77 32.66 9.19
CA ALA A 15 5.73 31.67 8.96
C ALA A 15 4.84 32.01 7.76
N ILE A 16 4.52 33.29 7.57
CA ILE A 16 3.73 33.76 6.42
C ILE A 16 4.52 33.59 5.11
N ALA A 17 5.83 33.86 5.10
CA ALA A 17 6.66 33.66 3.91
C ALA A 17 6.70 32.20 3.45
N ILE A 18 6.75 31.23 4.37
CA ILE A 18 6.73 29.80 4.03
C ILE A 18 5.39 29.39 3.40
N ILE A 19 4.26 29.88 3.94
CA ILE A 19 2.92 29.57 3.39
C ILE A 19 2.76 30.11 1.96
N TYR A 20 3.32 31.29 1.65
CA TYR A 20 3.25 31.85 0.30
C TYR A 20 4.07 31.06 -0.74
N THR A 21 5.21 30.48 -0.36
CA THR A 21 6.03 29.67 -1.27
C THR A 21 5.32 28.36 -1.68
N PHE A 22 4.52 27.76 -0.79
CA PHE A 22 3.74 26.55 -1.11
C PHE A 22 2.49 26.84 -1.95
N ALA A 23 1.93 28.04 -1.88
CA ALA A 23 0.72 28.40 -2.64
C ALA A 23 0.99 28.66 -4.14
N THR A 24 2.24 28.96 -4.52
CA THR A 24 2.60 29.24 -5.92
C THR A 24 2.87 27.99 -6.76
N ASP A 25 3.08 26.82 -6.16
CA ASP A 25 3.45 25.59 -6.90
C ASP A 25 2.25 24.80 -7.47
N ILE A 26 1.02 25.12 -7.03
CA ILE A 26 -0.19 24.37 -7.41
C ILE A 26 -0.86 24.95 -8.68
N ARG A 27 -0.28 25.97 -9.33
CA ARG A 27 -0.81 26.57 -10.57
C ARG A 27 -0.18 26.04 -11.86
N GLY A 28 0.69 25.02 -11.79
CA GLY A 28 1.43 24.49 -12.93
C GLY A 28 0.79 23.34 -13.73
N VAL A 29 -0.33 22.75 -13.30
CA VAL A 29 -0.88 21.56 -13.99
C VAL A 29 -2.32 21.79 -14.41
N ARG A 30 -2.47 22.50 -15.53
CA ARG A 30 -3.69 22.47 -16.35
C ARG A 30 -3.29 22.24 -17.81
N THR A 31 -4.11 21.44 -18.47
CA THR A 31 -4.34 21.36 -19.92
C THR A 31 -3.29 20.71 -20.83
N THR A 32 -3.50 19.43 -21.14
CA THR A 32 -3.49 18.90 -22.52
C THR A 32 -4.67 17.92 -22.63
N LEU A 33 -5.83 18.38 -23.11
CA LEU A 33 -6.31 18.44 -24.49
C LEU A 33 -6.90 17.12 -24.99
N PHE A 34 -8.24 17.10 -25.03
CA PHE A 34 -9.04 16.31 -25.96
C PHE A 34 -8.60 16.59 -27.40
N GLY A 35 -8.47 15.52 -28.19
CA GLY A 35 -8.32 15.57 -29.64
C GLY A 35 -8.86 14.28 -30.25
N ALA A 36 -10.15 14.28 -30.55
CA ALA A 36 -10.74 13.30 -31.46
C ALA A 36 -10.39 13.71 -32.89
N GLN A 37 -9.85 12.80 -33.69
CA GLN A 37 -10.07 12.83 -35.13
C GLN A 37 -9.89 11.44 -35.76
N THR A 38 -10.91 11.07 -36.52
CA THR A 38 -11.04 9.93 -37.41
C THR A 38 -10.02 10.02 -38.55
N ASP A 39 -9.51 8.88 -39.01
CA ASP A 39 -9.63 8.39 -40.40
C ASP A 39 -8.87 7.06 -40.57
N SER A 40 -9.58 6.04 -41.06
CA SER A 40 -9.05 4.88 -41.80
C SER A 40 -9.08 5.23 -43.31
N PRO A 41 -8.50 4.46 -44.29
CA PRO A 41 -8.09 3.05 -44.21
C PRO A 41 -6.86 2.61 -45.08
N LEU A 42 -6.62 1.28 -45.04
CA LEU A 42 -6.18 0.36 -46.13
C LEU A 42 -4.69 -0.02 -46.36
N ASN A 43 -4.54 -1.32 -46.68
CA ASN A 43 -3.44 -2.16 -47.22
C ASN A 43 -2.72 -3.01 -46.15
N THR A 44 -2.97 -4.32 -45.99
CA THR A 44 -2.99 -5.48 -46.92
C THR A 44 -1.65 -5.76 -47.60
N GLU A 45 -0.98 -6.84 -47.16
CA GLU A 45 -0.20 -7.87 -47.87
C GLU A 45 0.76 -8.55 -46.85
N SER A 46 0.49 -9.77 -46.35
CA SER A 46 0.77 -11.11 -46.92
C SER A 46 2.25 -11.46 -47.15
N SER A 47 2.78 -12.39 -46.33
CA SER A 47 3.65 -13.55 -46.69
C SER A 47 4.27 -14.10 -45.39
N VAL A 48 3.91 -15.27 -44.85
CA VAL A 48 4.29 -16.65 -45.22
C VAL A 48 5.79 -16.84 -45.44
N SER A 49 6.44 -17.59 -44.54
CA SER A 49 7.22 -18.79 -44.90
C SER A 49 7.64 -19.62 -43.69
N ALA A 50 7.28 -20.91 -43.77
CA ALA A 50 7.83 -22.02 -43.01
C ALA A 50 8.93 -22.72 -43.84
N GLY A 51 9.75 -23.57 -43.20
CA GLY A 51 10.76 -24.44 -43.82
C GLY A 51 12.10 -24.29 -43.08
N GLU A 52 12.51 -25.14 -42.13
CA GLU A 52 12.73 -26.60 -42.10
C GLU A 52 14.13 -27.02 -42.62
N ASP A 53 14.77 -27.86 -41.80
CA ASP A 53 15.94 -28.73 -42.02
C ASP A 53 17.35 -28.16 -42.33
N ARG A 54 18.31 -28.48 -41.44
CA ARG A 54 19.25 -29.59 -41.70
C ARG A 54 20.22 -29.91 -40.54
N GLN A 55 20.47 -31.20 -40.46
CA GLN A 55 21.28 -32.04 -39.58
C GLN A 55 22.80 -31.98 -39.86
N SER A 56 23.61 -32.57 -38.94
CA SER A 56 25.02 -33.02 -39.05
C SER A 56 25.99 -32.24 -38.15
N GLY A 57 26.89 -32.79 -37.34
CA GLY A 57 27.38 -34.16 -37.14
C GLY A 57 28.35 -34.19 -35.93
N SER A 58 28.70 -35.39 -35.48
CA SER A 58 29.52 -35.67 -34.28
C SER A 58 31.01 -35.27 -34.40
N THR A 59 31.68 -35.13 -33.27
CA THR A 59 32.94 -35.83 -32.97
C THR A 59 33.21 -35.87 -31.47
N ASP A 60 33.71 -37.03 -31.04
CA ASP A 60 34.08 -37.41 -29.68
C ASP A 60 35.43 -36.84 -29.22
N ASN A 61 35.67 -37.06 -27.91
CA ASN A 61 36.93 -37.37 -27.22
C ASN A 61 37.52 -36.30 -26.31
N GLY A 62 37.81 -36.74 -25.08
CA GLY A 62 38.98 -36.27 -24.35
C GLY A 62 38.83 -36.23 -22.83
N LEU A 63 39.12 -37.35 -22.18
CA LEU A 63 39.40 -37.45 -20.75
C LEU A 63 40.47 -36.42 -20.31
N SER A 64 40.37 -35.92 -19.07
CA SER A 64 41.31 -36.29 -17.99
C SER A 64 41.56 -35.17 -16.96
N SER A 65 41.32 -35.54 -15.69
CA SER A 65 42.14 -35.27 -14.50
C SER A 65 42.33 -33.86 -13.92
N SER A 66 42.03 -33.83 -12.63
CA SER A 66 42.91 -33.42 -11.53
C SER A 66 42.65 -32.08 -10.85
N ALA A 67 42.58 -32.21 -9.53
CA ALA A 67 42.38 -31.18 -8.53
C ALA A 67 43.50 -30.13 -8.52
N ALA A 68 43.11 -28.88 -8.32
CA ALA A 68 43.97 -27.88 -7.72
C ALA A 68 43.18 -26.99 -6.76
N LYS A 69 43.69 -26.99 -5.54
CA LYS A 69 43.29 -26.26 -4.34
C LYS A 69 43.68 -24.79 -4.51
N THR A 70 42.71 -23.89 -4.55
CA THR A 70 42.96 -22.44 -4.47
C THR A 70 42.25 -21.89 -3.22
N LYS A 71 43.04 -21.62 -2.17
CA LYS A 71 42.63 -20.71 -1.10
C LYS A 71 42.70 -19.30 -1.65
N ALA A 72 41.59 -18.57 -1.65
CA ALA A 72 41.55 -17.12 -1.75
C ALA A 72 40.62 -16.60 -0.65
N SER A 73 41.17 -15.68 0.14
CA SER A 73 40.52 -14.93 1.20
C SER A 73 39.84 -13.72 0.57
N GLU A 74 38.51 -13.60 0.63
CA GLU A 74 37.86 -12.28 0.70
C GLU A 74 36.38 -12.42 1.11
N ASN A 75 36.11 -11.96 2.35
CA ASN A 75 35.14 -10.94 2.70
C ASN A 75 33.70 -10.96 2.15
N VAL A 76 32.82 -10.44 3.02
CA VAL A 76 31.43 -10.01 2.80
C VAL A 76 30.38 -11.12 3.00
N ALA A 77 29.82 -11.10 4.22
CA ALA A 77 28.51 -11.66 4.50
C ALA A 77 27.47 -11.13 3.50
N PRO A 78 26.68 -11.96 2.82
CA PRO A 78 25.44 -11.49 2.28
C PRO A 78 24.42 -11.49 3.41
N ALA A 79 24.02 -10.29 3.81
CA ALA A 79 22.72 -10.06 4.41
C ALA A 79 21.68 -10.78 3.54
N THR A 80 21.15 -11.88 4.05
CA THR A 80 19.93 -12.48 3.49
C THR A 80 18.82 -11.48 3.71
N SER A 81 18.60 -10.69 2.65
CA SER A 81 17.38 -9.99 2.32
C SER A 81 16.20 -10.88 2.72
N SER A 82 15.48 -10.48 3.77
CA SER A 82 14.13 -10.97 4.02
C SER A 82 13.24 -10.43 2.91
N ALA A 83 13.29 -11.07 1.75
CA ALA A 83 12.21 -11.02 0.79
C ALA A 83 10.98 -11.57 1.51
N HIS A 84 10.06 -10.68 1.87
CA HIS A 84 8.70 -11.08 2.20
C HIS A 84 8.18 -11.85 0.99
N SER A 85 8.01 -13.16 1.17
CA SER A 85 7.39 -14.04 0.18
C SER A 85 6.08 -13.41 -0.29
N THR A 86 5.89 -13.33 -1.60
CA THR A 86 4.61 -12.96 -2.20
C THR A 86 3.52 -13.89 -1.63
N PRO A 87 2.46 -13.35 -1.00
CA PRO A 87 1.41 -14.16 -0.37
C PRO A 87 0.79 -15.12 -1.39
N THR A 88 0.67 -16.39 -1.02
CA THR A 88 0.06 -17.42 -1.88
C THR A 88 -1.42 -17.09 -2.13
N GLU A 89 -1.82 -17.10 -3.40
CA GLU A 89 -3.03 -16.49 -3.99
C GLU A 89 -4.37 -17.20 -3.68
N ARG A 90 -4.73 -17.41 -2.41
CA ARG A 90 -6.08 -17.90 -2.06
C ARG A 90 -6.76 -17.03 -0.99
N PRO A 91 -7.72 -16.17 -1.38
CA PRO A 91 -8.54 -15.42 -0.45
C PRO A 91 -9.24 -16.35 0.55
N ARG A 92 -9.17 -16.01 1.84
CA ARG A 92 -9.85 -16.74 2.92
C ARG A 92 -11.37 -16.46 2.92
N PRO A 93 -12.20 -17.27 3.60
CA PRO A 93 -13.66 -17.10 3.58
C PRO A 93 -14.12 -15.69 3.92
N VAL A 94 -13.60 -15.05 4.97
CA VAL A 94 -13.99 -13.67 5.32
C VAL A 94 -13.46 -12.65 4.31
N GLU A 95 -12.23 -12.85 3.84
CA GLU A 95 -11.58 -11.97 2.87
C GLU A 95 -12.29 -11.98 1.51
N SER A 96 -12.83 -13.13 1.08
CA SER A 96 -13.63 -13.26 -0.14
C SER A 96 -14.91 -12.40 -0.15
N LEU A 97 -15.40 -12.01 1.03
CA LEU A 97 -16.54 -11.10 1.19
C LEU A 97 -16.14 -9.64 1.06
N LEU A 98 -14.87 -9.32 1.31
CA LEU A 98 -14.33 -7.95 1.32
C LEU A 98 -13.71 -7.56 -0.03
N VAL A 99 -13.29 -8.54 -0.81
CA VAL A 99 -12.49 -8.32 -2.02
C VAL A 99 -13.18 -8.95 -3.24
N SER A 100 -13.11 -8.26 -4.37
CA SER A 100 -13.44 -8.74 -5.72
C SER A 100 -12.18 -8.71 -6.58
N PRO A 101 -12.14 -9.44 -7.72
CA PRO A 101 -11.08 -9.23 -8.70
C PRO A 101 -10.96 -7.73 -9.04
N GLY A 102 -9.80 -7.14 -8.76
CA GLY A 102 -9.50 -5.73 -9.06
C GLY A 102 -9.71 -4.74 -7.91
N GLY A 103 -10.30 -5.12 -6.77
CA GLY A 103 -10.50 -4.16 -5.68
C GLY A 103 -11.37 -4.58 -4.50
N LEU A 104 -11.56 -3.62 -3.58
CA LEU A 104 -12.42 -3.77 -2.41
C LEU A 104 -13.91 -3.65 -2.78
N LYS A 105 -14.75 -4.52 -2.22
CA LYS A 105 -16.22 -4.52 -2.40
C LYS A 105 -16.86 -3.41 -1.57
N THR A 106 -17.14 -2.30 -2.23
CA THR A 106 -17.52 -1.05 -1.55
C THR A 106 -18.90 -1.11 -0.94
N GLY A 107 -19.86 -1.73 -1.63
CA GLY A 107 -21.22 -1.91 -1.16
C GLY A 107 -21.25 -2.73 0.13
N TYR A 108 -20.64 -3.93 0.10
CA TYR A 108 -20.52 -4.76 1.30
C TYR A 108 -19.76 -4.05 2.43
N ILE A 109 -18.59 -3.48 2.16
CA ILE A 109 -17.78 -2.81 3.19
C ILE A 109 -18.55 -1.62 3.81
N ASN A 110 -19.20 -0.78 3.00
CA ASN A 110 -19.98 0.35 3.53
C ASN A 110 -21.18 -0.08 4.38
N ALA A 111 -21.75 -1.25 4.10
CA ALA A 111 -22.84 -1.82 4.90
C ALA A 111 -22.35 -2.28 6.28
N ILE A 112 -21.13 -2.85 6.37
CA ILE A 112 -20.62 -3.42 7.63
C ILE A 112 -19.76 -2.47 8.46
N ILE A 113 -19.05 -1.53 7.83
CA ILE A 113 -18.06 -0.66 8.51
C ILE A 113 -18.74 0.24 9.55
N GLY A 114 -20.01 0.58 9.33
CA GLY A 114 -20.85 1.41 10.19
C GLY A 114 -21.44 0.74 11.43
N VAL A 115 -21.37 -0.59 11.53
CA VAL A 115 -22.12 -1.37 12.53
C VAL A 115 -21.20 -2.33 13.28
N ASP A 116 -21.75 -3.09 14.22
CA ASP A 116 -21.00 -4.06 15.03
C ASP A 116 -20.37 -5.20 14.20
N GLU A 117 -20.89 -5.41 12.97
CA GLU A 117 -20.36 -6.40 12.03
C GLU A 117 -18.89 -6.10 11.64
N PHE A 118 -18.45 -4.84 11.72
CA PHE A 118 -17.04 -4.50 11.55
C PHE A 118 -16.13 -5.25 12.54
N ASP A 119 -16.46 -5.20 13.83
CA ASP A 119 -15.64 -5.83 14.88
C ASP A 119 -15.65 -7.35 14.73
N ARG A 120 -16.79 -7.94 14.31
CA ARG A 120 -16.89 -9.37 13.99
C ARG A 120 -16.01 -9.78 12.82
N VAL A 121 -16.00 -8.99 11.74
CA VAL A 121 -15.13 -9.23 10.59
C VAL A 121 -13.66 -9.10 10.97
N LEU A 122 -13.30 -8.10 11.79
CA LEU A 122 -11.95 -7.92 12.29
C LEU A 122 -11.49 -9.12 13.14
N ASP A 123 -12.34 -9.59 14.06
CA ASP A 123 -12.03 -10.75 14.90
C ASP A 123 -11.95 -12.03 14.06
N ARG A 124 -12.80 -12.19 13.04
CA ARG A 124 -12.72 -13.31 12.12
C ARG A 124 -11.46 -13.30 11.26
N LEU A 125 -11.06 -12.15 10.73
CA LEU A 125 -9.77 -11.97 10.05
C LEU A 125 -8.61 -12.39 10.98
N ARG A 126 -8.66 -11.97 12.24
CA ARG A 126 -7.65 -12.36 13.24
C ARG A 126 -7.61 -13.86 13.47
N THR A 127 -8.76 -14.49 13.71
CA THR A 127 -8.84 -15.95 13.91
C THR A 127 -8.34 -16.72 12.69
N GLU A 128 -8.76 -16.33 11.49
CA GLU A 128 -8.30 -16.96 10.25
C GLU A 128 -6.79 -16.73 10.04
N SER A 129 -6.27 -15.55 10.40
CA SER A 129 -4.84 -15.24 10.31
C SER A 129 -3.97 -16.13 11.20
N TYR A 130 -4.44 -16.55 12.38
CA TYR A 130 -3.65 -17.43 13.25
C TYR A 130 -3.43 -18.83 12.68
N THR A 131 -4.28 -19.24 11.73
CA THR A 131 -4.12 -20.51 11.02
C THR A 131 -3.18 -20.42 9.82
N ASP A 132 -2.67 -19.21 9.52
CA ASP A 132 -1.85 -18.90 8.36
C ASP A 132 -0.62 -18.06 8.74
N PRO A 133 0.60 -18.60 8.64
CA PRO A 133 1.81 -17.88 9.03
C PRO A 133 2.04 -16.62 8.19
N ASP A 134 1.60 -16.58 6.93
CA ASP A 134 1.79 -15.43 6.05
C ASP A 134 0.86 -14.30 6.45
N ALA A 135 -0.43 -14.57 6.66
CA ALA A 135 -1.40 -13.58 7.14
C ALA A 135 -1.03 -13.02 8.53
N THR A 136 -0.48 -13.87 9.41
CA THR A 136 0.07 -13.44 10.70
C THR A 136 1.25 -12.49 10.53
N GLN A 137 2.18 -12.77 9.60
CA GLN A 137 3.32 -11.90 9.32
C GLN A 137 2.88 -10.56 8.73
N ILE A 138 1.94 -10.58 7.77
CA ILE A 138 1.33 -9.37 7.18
C ILE A 138 0.70 -8.51 8.28
N SER A 139 -0.11 -9.12 9.16
CA SER A 139 -0.73 -8.41 10.28
C SER A 139 0.30 -7.70 11.16
N LYS A 140 1.38 -8.39 11.54
CA LYS A 140 2.46 -7.80 12.35
C LYS A 140 3.19 -6.67 11.63
N LEU A 141 3.49 -6.86 10.36
CA LEU A 141 4.17 -5.88 9.52
C LEU A 141 3.37 -4.57 9.43
N TYR A 142 2.08 -4.66 9.10
CA TYR A 142 1.23 -3.47 9.02
C TYR A 142 0.94 -2.84 10.39
N GLU A 143 0.88 -3.63 11.47
CA GLU A 143 0.75 -3.09 12.83
C GLU A 143 1.97 -2.24 13.19
N GLU A 144 3.18 -2.72 12.89
CA GLU A 144 4.42 -2.00 13.13
C GLU A 144 4.51 -0.72 12.29
N ILE A 145 4.26 -0.82 10.98
CA ILE A 145 4.31 0.32 10.05
C ILE A 145 3.32 1.39 10.48
N LEU A 146 2.05 1.04 10.67
CA LEU A 146 1.02 2.02 11.02
C LEU A 146 1.30 2.66 12.38
N ARG A 147 1.74 1.90 13.39
CA ARG A 147 2.12 2.48 14.68
C ARG A 147 3.32 3.42 14.57
N SER A 148 4.30 3.08 13.74
CA SER A 148 5.48 3.92 13.51
C SER A 148 5.09 5.22 12.80
N SER A 149 4.36 5.14 11.69
CA SER A 149 3.97 6.31 10.89
C SER A 149 2.97 7.22 11.63
N LEU A 150 2.08 6.66 12.45
CA LEU A 150 1.17 7.46 13.29
C LEU A 150 1.91 8.22 14.40
N LYS A 151 2.96 7.62 14.97
CA LYS A 151 3.80 8.28 15.98
C LYS A 151 4.67 9.39 15.37
N SER A 152 5.20 9.19 14.17
CA SER A 152 6.06 10.19 13.50
C SER A 152 5.27 11.38 12.93
N SER A 153 4.00 11.19 12.60
CA SER A 153 3.16 12.20 11.95
C SER A 153 2.48 13.20 12.90
N ASP A 154 2.58 13.01 14.22
CA ASP A 154 1.96 13.85 15.27
C ASP A 154 0.46 14.14 15.02
N THR A 155 -0.24 13.16 14.45
CA THR A 155 -1.65 13.30 14.03
C THR A 155 -2.63 13.27 15.20
N GLY A 156 -2.15 12.88 16.39
CA GLY A 156 -3.00 12.56 17.54
C GLY A 156 -3.88 11.33 17.31
N VAL A 157 -3.61 10.52 16.28
CA VAL A 157 -4.30 9.26 16.01
C VAL A 157 -3.42 8.07 16.36
N SER A 158 -4.03 7.05 16.94
CA SER A 158 -3.37 5.81 17.36
C SER A 158 -4.11 4.59 16.82
N LEU A 159 -3.35 3.56 16.45
CA LEU A 159 -3.91 2.26 16.07
C LEU A 159 -4.41 1.52 17.31
N ASN A 160 -5.69 1.17 17.31
CA ASN A 160 -6.34 0.41 18.37
C ASN A 160 -6.31 -1.10 18.08
N LYS A 161 -6.93 -1.52 16.97
CA LYS A 161 -6.97 -2.92 16.53
C LYS A 161 -6.55 -3.02 15.08
N LEU A 162 -5.85 -4.10 14.73
CA LEU A 162 -5.57 -4.49 13.35
C LEU A 162 -5.72 -6.02 13.23
N ALA A 163 -6.19 -6.46 12.08
CA ALA A 163 -6.10 -7.84 11.64
C ALA A 163 -6.03 -7.87 10.10
N CYS A 164 -5.23 -8.77 9.54
CA CYS A 164 -5.09 -8.94 8.10
C CYS A 164 -5.35 -10.38 7.67
N GLY A 165 -5.95 -10.51 6.49
CA GLY A 165 -5.87 -11.70 5.65
C GLY A 165 -4.59 -11.66 4.82
N LEU A 166 -4.63 -12.25 3.62
CA LEU A 166 -3.47 -12.29 2.72
C LEU A 166 -3.34 -11.03 1.85
N THR A 167 -4.46 -10.37 1.57
CA THR A 167 -4.61 -9.27 0.61
C THR A 167 -5.41 -8.08 1.14
N VAL A 168 -6.10 -8.24 2.28
CA VAL A 168 -6.90 -7.19 2.93
C VAL A 168 -6.65 -7.13 4.43
N CYS A 169 -6.69 -5.92 4.98
CA CYS A 169 -6.65 -5.67 6.41
C CYS A 169 -7.88 -4.88 6.86
N ALA A 170 -8.28 -5.12 8.11
CA ALA A 170 -9.25 -4.31 8.83
C ALA A 170 -8.58 -3.67 10.04
N ALA A 171 -8.81 -2.38 10.25
CA ALA A 171 -8.19 -1.61 11.31
C ALA A 171 -9.15 -0.64 11.99
N SER A 172 -8.99 -0.49 13.31
CA SER A 172 -9.63 0.53 14.12
C SER A 172 -8.55 1.47 14.67
N PHE A 173 -8.81 2.76 14.60
CA PHE A 173 -7.97 3.81 15.15
C PHE A 173 -8.79 4.72 16.06
N ASN A 174 -8.14 5.34 17.03
CA ASN A 174 -8.73 6.36 17.89
C ASN A 174 -7.83 7.60 17.93
N GLY A 175 -8.42 8.79 17.92
CA GLY A 175 -7.65 10.01 18.06
C GLY A 175 -8.38 11.30 17.78
N SER A 176 -7.61 12.35 17.49
CA SER A 176 -8.13 13.67 17.12
C SER A 176 -9.09 13.58 15.93
N PRO A 177 -10.23 14.29 15.96
CA PRO A 177 -11.15 14.37 14.82
C PRO A 177 -10.48 14.94 13.57
N MET A 178 -10.65 14.27 12.44
CA MET A 178 -10.19 14.70 11.13
C MET A 178 -11.12 14.19 10.03
N ASP A 179 -11.08 14.87 8.90
CA ASP A 179 -11.81 14.48 7.70
C ASP A 179 -11.34 13.10 7.16
N GLU A 180 -12.29 12.30 6.67
CA GLU A 180 -12.04 10.95 6.16
C GLU A 180 -11.07 10.94 4.97
N GLY A 181 -11.15 11.93 4.07
CA GLY A 181 -10.26 12.05 2.92
C GLY A 181 -8.82 12.38 3.34
N ARG A 182 -8.67 13.25 4.35
CA ARG A 182 -7.37 13.53 4.96
C ARG A 182 -6.79 12.29 5.64
N PHE A 183 -7.59 11.56 6.40
CA PHE A 183 -7.15 10.31 7.05
C PHE A 183 -6.75 9.24 6.03
N THR A 184 -7.54 9.10 4.96
CA THR A 184 -7.27 8.17 3.85
C THR A 184 -5.93 8.49 3.19
N THR A 185 -5.69 9.76 2.87
CA THR A 185 -4.42 10.21 2.25
C THR A 185 -3.21 9.89 3.13
N MET A 186 -3.35 10.10 4.43
CA MET A 186 -2.31 9.77 5.40
C MET A 186 -2.03 8.26 5.46
N LEU A 187 -3.07 7.42 5.49
CA LEU A 187 -2.92 5.97 5.48
C LEU A 187 -2.22 5.47 4.22
N LEU A 188 -2.63 5.95 3.04
CA LEU A 188 -2.00 5.59 1.77
C LEU A 188 -0.52 6.01 1.75
N GLY A 189 -0.18 7.15 2.37
CA GLY A 189 1.21 7.59 2.55
C GLY A 189 2.02 6.69 3.49
N ALA A 190 1.45 6.24 4.60
CA ALA A 190 2.13 5.43 5.61
C ALA A 190 2.66 4.09 5.07
N GLY A 191 1.96 3.46 4.12
CA GLY A 191 2.43 2.22 3.48
C GLY A 191 3.70 2.40 2.63
N SER A 192 3.96 3.61 2.12
CA SER A 192 5.07 3.81 1.20
C SER A 192 6.47 3.71 1.85
N GLU A 193 6.56 3.87 3.18
CA GLU A 193 7.84 4.07 3.89
C GLU A 193 8.74 2.82 3.99
N ARG A 194 8.21 1.61 3.72
CA ARG A 194 8.98 0.35 3.84
C ARG A 194 8.81 -0.63 2.67
N GLY A 195 8.36 -0.13 1.52
CA GLY A 195 8.08 -0.97 0.34
C GLY A 195 6.80 -1.80 0.47
N VAL A 196 5.90 -1.44 1.39
CA VAL A 196 4.70 -2.19 1.78
C VAL A 196 3.46 -1.33 1.55
N GLY A 197 2.93 -1.33 0.33
CA GLY A 197 1.87 -0.39 -0.06
C GLY A 197 0.52 -0.66 0.61
N ILE A 198 -0.19 0.42 0.96
CA ILE A 198 -1.66 0.38 1.05
C ILE A 198 -2.17 0.85 -0.30
N TYR A 199 -2.86 -0.02 -1.04
CA TYR A 199 -3.20 0.24 -2.43
C TYR A 199 -4.60 0.83 -2.62
N SER A 200 -5.52 0.48 -1.73
CA SER A 200 -6.87 1.03 -1.66
C SER A 200 -7.33 1.01 -0.21
N ALA A 201 -8.17 1.98 0.18
CA ALA A 201 -8.70 2.04 1.53
C ALA A 201 -10.11 2.62 1.54
N ILE A 202 -10.99 2.02 2.34
CA ILE A 202 -12.30 2.56 2.68
C ILE A 202 -12.27 2.91 4.16
N VAL A 203 -12.46 4.19 4.45
CA VAL A 203 -12.43 4.76 5.79
C VAL A 203 -13.85 5.17 6.18
N ARG A 204 -14.21 4.95 7.44
CA ARG A 204 -15.35 5.63 8.07
C ARG A 204 -14.93 6.23 9.40
N ALA A 205 -15.19 7.53 9.57
CA ALA A 205 -15.00 8.26 10.81
C ALA A 205 -16.29 8.24 11.64
N PHE A 206 -16.14 8.02 12.93
CA PHE A 206 -17.20 8.09 13.93
C PHE A 206 -16.87 9.25 14.85
N PRO A 207 -17.74 10.28 14.89
CA PRO A 207 -17.50 11.42 15.76
C PRO A 207 -17.47 10.97 17.23
N PRO A 208 -16.70 11.66 18.07
CA PRO A 208 -16.61 11.30 19.47
C PRO A 208 -17.96 11.50 20.18
N PRO A 209 -18.32 10.64 21.14
CA PRO A 209 -19.59 10.75 21.86
C PRO A 209 -19.66 12.00 22.74
N THR A 210 -18.51 12.51 23.21
CA THR A 210 -18.40 13.81 23.88
C THR A 210 -17.21 14.61 23.33
N PRO A 211 -17.16 15.95 23.54
CA PRO A 211 -16.07 16.79 23.00
C PRO A 211 -14.66 16.43 23.48
N ASN A 212 -14.54 15.67 24.57
CA ASN A 212 -13.25 15.27 25.14
C ASN A 212 -12.87 13.83 24.78
N ASP A 213 -13.78 13.07 24.16
CA ASP A 213 -13.51 11.70 23.74
C ASP A 213 -12.78 11.68 22.39
N PRO A 214 -11.95 10.65 22.11
CA PRO A 214 -11.35 10.49 20.81
C PRO A 214 -12.40 10.10 19.76
N ALA A 215 -12.23 10.59 18.53
CA ALA A 215 -12.94 10.04 17.38
C ALA A 215 -12.45 8.62 17.09
N THR A 216 -13.33 7.77 16.59
CA THR A 216 -12.97 6.43 16.12
C THR A 216 -12.95 6.40 14.61
N TYR A 217 -11.93 5.77 14.02
CA TYR A 217 -11.87 5.50 12.59
C TYR A 217 -11.87 4.00 12.39
N ARG A 218 -12.71 3.53 11.47
CA ARG A 218 -12.70 2.14 11.00
C ARG A 218 -12.26 2.12 9.56
N VAL A 219 -11.44 1.14 9.21
CA VAL A 219 -10.80 1.08 7.91
C VAL A 219 -10.75 -0.36 7.41
N PHE A 220 -11.08 -0.53 6.14
CA PHE A 220 -10.64 -1.68 5.35
C PHE A 220 -9.65 -1.20 4.31
N PHE A 221 -8.54 -1.91 4.14
CA PHE A 221 -7.55 -1.53 3.14
C PHE A 221 -6.90 -2.74 2.50
N SER A 222 -6.54 -2.62 1.21
CA SER A 222 -5.85 -3.69 0.51
C SER A 222 -4.34 -3.55 0.60
N THR A 223 -3.69 -4.70 0.82
CA THR A 223 -2.25 -4.90 0.81
C THR A 223 -1.74 -5.50 -0.51
N ASP A 224 -2.65 -5.82 -1.43
CA ASP A 224 -2.36 -6.36 -2.75
C ASP A 224 -2.46 -5.26 -3.83
N ARG A 225 -1.42 -5.15 -4.65
CA ARG A 225 -1.35 -4.21 -5.77
C ARG A 225 -2.46 -4.45 -6.80
N ASN A 226 -2.88 -5.70 -6.96
CA ASN A 226 -3.94 -6.05 -7.90
C ASN A 226 -5.33 -5.57 -7.44
N ASN A 227 -5.45 -5.17 -6.16
CA ASN A 227 -6.67 -4.66 -5.54
C ASN A 227 -6.53 -3.16 -5.23
N ASN A 228 -5.95 -2.41 -6.17
CA ASN A 228 -5.70 -0.97 -6.04
C ASN A 228 -6.92 -0.08 -6.35
N THR A 229 -8.09 -0.67 -6.60
CA THR A 229 -9.33 0.07 -6.81
C THR A 229 -10.39 -0.23 -5.76
N ILE A 230 -11.40 0.63 -5.74
CA ILE A 230 -12.62 0.50 -4.94
C ILE A 230 -13.71 0.12 -5.94
N THR A 231 -14.18 -1.13 -5.88
CA THR A 231 -15.17 -1.66 -6.82
C THR A 231 -16.58 -1.48 -6.28
N VAL A 232 -17.47 -0.95 -7.11
CA VAL A 232 -18.91 -0.85 -6.80
C VAL A 232 -19.56 -2.12 -7.31
N ASP A 233 -20.04 -2.93 -6.38
CA ASP A 233 -20.87 -4.11 -6.58
C ASP A 233 -22.36 -3.77 -6.78
#